data_AF-Q54QZ0-F1
#
_entry.id   AF-Q54QZ0-F1
#
_cell.length_a   1.000
_cell.length_b   1.000
_cell.length_c   1.000
_cell.angle_alpha   90.00
_cell.angle_beta   90.00
_cell.angle_gamma   90.00
#
_symmetry.space_group_name_H-M   'P 1'
#
loop_
_entity.id
_entity.type
_entity.pdbx_description
1 polymer ?
#
loop_
_entity_poly.entity_id
_entity_poly.type
_entity_poly.pdbx_seq_one_letter_code
_entity_poly.pdbx_strand_id
1 'polypeptide(L)'
;MSNVLFFISLYLLSNSFVNSQGSPSSCTFNGINYGSLSNGSYSALSAASSVNPQGKYRYYWNICGDATQCKSYGSWSACQLQVGSTGNPNPVGLTSLGSFGTSNSGDTQLKYTTSLKCANGNNRTFIMTFTCSNNQVISSSLVSENNCIYTVEMSGNIFCPTPTPTPTPTPTPTPNPTSNVTCKSSNGISITSSDIITCIGYGQSICTTSSGYSCETNQTNGVLKCISPDNSISCIGNQFYCYTQSYTCSVDFKSYDGLQVNGKIINSTYFSS
;
A
#
# COMPACT_ATOMS: atom_id res chain seq x y z
N MET A 1 18.97 69.99 -0.43
CA MET A 1 18.52 69.45 0.87
C MET A 1 17.24 68.67 0.64
N SER A 2 17.14 67.47 1.23
CA SER A 2 16.01 66.52 1.24
C SER A 2 15.78 65.63 0.00
N ASN A 3 16.48 64.49 0.01
CA ASN A 3 16.12 63.25 -0.69
C ASN A 3 14.92 62.59 0.00
N VAL A 4 13.91 62.15 -0.75
CA VAL A 4 12.89 61.20 -0.26
C VAL A 4 12.96 59.96 -1.14
N LEU A 5 13.54 58.90 -0.59
CA LEU A 5 13.61 57.56 -1.13
C LEU A 5 12.21 56.92 -1.09
N PHE A 6 11.67 56.57 -2.25
CA PHE A 6 10.50 55.71 -2.38
C PHE A 6 10.93 54.24 -2.34
N PHE A 7 10.47 53.52 -1.32
CA PHE A 7 10.59 52.06 -1.21
C PHE A 7 9.74 51.38 -2.28
N ILE A 8 10.38 50.72 -3.25
CA ILE A 8 9.73 49.78 -4.16
C ILE A 8 9.89 48.38 -3.56
N SER A 9 8.81 47.87 -2.96
CA SER A 9 8.71 46.49 -2.48
C SER A 9 8.70 45.52 -3.66
N LEU A 10 9.75 44.72 -3.72
CA LEU A 10 9.95 43.62 -4.66
C LEU A 10 9.03 42.44 -4.26
N TYR A 11 7.91 42.25 -4.96
CA TYR A 11 7.09 41.05 -4.83
C TYR A 11 7.77 39.90 -5.59
N LEU A 12 8.48 39.04 -4.85
CA LEU A 12 8.97 37.76 -5.33
C LEU A 12 7.92 36.67 -5.06
N LEU A 13 7.50 36.04 -6.17
CA LEU A 13 7.30 34.59 -6.34
C LEU A 13 6.36 33.84 -5.38
N SER A 14 5.23 33.41 -5.93
CA SER A 14 4.90 31.98 -5.88
C SER A 14 4.15 31.60 -7.16
N ASN A 15 4.87 30.97 -8.08
CA ASN A 15 4.29 30.25 -9.20
C ASN A 15 3.29 29.22 -8.64
N SER A 16 2.00 29.42 -8.90
CA SER A 16 1.02 28.35 -8.80
C SER A 16 1.42 27.29 -9.82
N PHE A 17 2.03 26.21 -9.32
CA PHE A 17 2.19 24.96 -10.05
C PHE A 17 0.81 24.53 -10.55
N VAL A 18 0.58 24.74 -11.86
CA VAL A 18 -0.46 24.04 -12.60
C VAL A 18 -0.01 22.59 -12.66
N ASN A 19 -0.31 21.80 -11.63
CA ASN A 19 -0.26 20.35 -11.70
C ASN A 19 -1.45 19.87 -12.54
N SER A 20 -1.38 20.12 -13.85
CA SER A 20 -1.99 19.27 -14.87
C SER A 20 -1.16 17.99 -14.94
N GLN A 21 -1.23 17.15 -13.90
CA GLN A 21 -0.60 15.83 -13.89
C GLN A 21 -1.67 14.76 -13.70
N GLY A 22 -1.63 13.77 -14.59
CA GLY A 22 -2.49 12.60 -14.57
C GLY A 22 -3.48 12.58 -15.73
N SER A 23 -3.00 12.18 -16.92
CA SER A 23 -3.85 11.32 -17.76
C SER A 23 -4.43 10.21 -16.87
N PRO A 24 -5.68 9.77 -17.04
CA PRO A 24 -6.30 8.74 -16.21
C PRO A 24 -5.61 7.36 -16.30
N SER A 25 -4.43 7.25 -16.93
CA SER A 25 -3.68 6.00 -17.07
C SER A 25 -3.38 5.31 -15.75
N SER A 26 -3.18 6.06 -14.65
CA SER A 26 -2.99 5.46 -13.32
C SER A 26 -4.24 5.45 -12.45
N CYS A 27 -5.34 6.06 -12.92
CA CYS A 27 -6.61 6.27 -12.18
C CYS A 27 -6.44 6.58 -10.68
N THR A 28 -5.46 7.43 -10.36
CA THR A 28 -5.08 7.76 -8.99
C THR A 28 -4.97 9.27 -8.87
N PHE A 29 -5.52 9.83 -7.80
CA PHE A 29 -5.45 11.26 -7.53
C PHE A 29 -5.50 11.51 -6.02
N ASN A 30 -4.63 12.38 -5.51
CA ASN A 30 -4.50 12.68 -4.07
C ASN A 30 -4.40 11.42 -3.18
N GLY A 31 -3.67 10.41 -3.63
CA GLY A 31 -3.46 9.15 -2.89
C GLY A 31 -4.62 8.16 -2.92
N ILE A 32 -5.74 8.51 -3.56
CA ILE A 32 -6.91 7.64 -3.70
C ILE A 32 -6.85 6.92 -5.07
N ASN A 33 -7.07 5.60 -5.07
CA ASN A 33 -7.18 4.79 -6.28
C ASN A 33 -8.64 4.69 -6.73
N TYR A 34 -9.02 5.53 -7.69
CA TYR A 34 -10.35 5.57 -8.27
C TYR A 34 -10.62 4.40 -9.24
N GLY A 35 -9.59 3.63 -9.61
CA GLY A 35 -9.73 2.53 -10.59
C GLY A 35 -10.60 1.40 -10.06
N SER A 36 -10.58 1.22 -8.74
CA SER A 36 -11.47 0.29 -8.02
C SER A 36 -12.97 0.63 -8.16
N LEU A 37 -13.30 1.86 -8.57
CA LEU A 37 -14.67 2.34 -8.74
C LEU A 37 -15.21 2.14 -10.15
N SER A 38 -14.39 1.62 -11.07
CA SER A 38 -14.85 1.26 -12.41
C SER A 38 -15.80 0.07 -12.29
N ASN A 39 -17.10 0.30 -12.51
CA ASN A 39 -18.15 -0.69 -12.27
C ASN A 39 -19.10 -0.84 -13.46
N GLY A 40 -18.55 -0.79 -14.68
CA GLY A 40 -19.31 -0.89 -15.92
C GLY A 40 -20.02 0.40 -16.27
N SER A 41 -20.99 0.86 -15.47
CA SER A 41 -21.59 2.21 -15.60
C SER A 41 -22.43 2.62 -14.40
N TYR A 42 -22.28 3.88 -14.02
CA TYR A 42 -23.23 4.64 -13.23
C TYR A 42 -24.26 5.29 -14.16
N SER A 43 -25.40 5.72 -13.62
CA SER A 43 -26.39 6.46 -14.40
C SER A 43 -27.18 7.44 -13.56
N ALA A 44 -27.64 8.51 -14.20
CA ALA A 44 -28.56 9.49 -13.63
C ALA A 44 -29.48 10.02 -14.72
N LEU A 45 -30.72 10.31 -14.33
CA LEU A 45 -31.65 11.06 -15.17
C LEU A 45 -31.30 12.53 -15.09
N SER A 46 -31.45 13.23 -16.22
CA SER A 46 -31.48 14.69 -16.20
C SER A 46 -32.69 15.16 -15.42
N ALA A 47 -32.50 16.12 -14.52
CA ALA A 47 -33.60 16.91 -14.02
C ALA A 47 -34.17 17.78 -15.16
N ALA A 48 -35.47 18.09 -15.08
CA ALA A 48 -36.01 19.13 -15.92
C ALA A 48 -35.28 20.45 -15.62
N SER A 49 -34.72 21.10 -16.64
CA SER A 49 -33.99 22.36 -16.51
C SER A 49 -34.37 23.33 -17.63
N SER A 50 -33.95 24.60 -17.57
CA SER A 50 -34.20 25.55 -18.66
C SER A 50 -33.62 25.10 -20.01
N VAL A 51 -32.53 24.32 -19.99
CA VAL A 51 -31.89 23.77 -21.19
C VAL A 51 -32.37 22.37 -21.55
N ASN A 52 -32.99 21.66 -20.60
CA ASN A 52 -33.58 20.33 -20.79
C ASN A 52 -34.95 20.26 -20.09
N PRO A 53 -35.95 20.99 -20.59
CA PRO A 53 -37.20 21.24 -19.86
C PRO A 53 -38.07 20.00 -19.62
N GLN A 54 -37.73 18.87 -20.26
CA GLN A 54 -38.49 17.62 -20.11
C GLN A 54 -37.69 16.53 -19.39
N GLY A 55 -36.47 16.82 -18.91
CA GLY A 55 -35.61 15.78 -18.32
C GLY A 55 -35.37 14.63 -19.30
N LYS A 56 -35.10 14.96 -20.56
CA LYS A 56 -35.15 14.02 -21.69
C LYS A 56 -34.06 12.96 -21.71
N TYR A 57 -32.99 13.13 -20.92
CA TYR A 57 -31.79 12.32 -21.09
C TYR A 57 -31.49 11.49 -19.86
N ARG A 58 -31.00 10.27 -20.08
CA ARG A 58 -30.26 9.50 -19.10
C ARG A 58 -28.79 9.57 -19.47
N TYR A 59 -27.94 9.92 -18.52
CA TYR A 59 -26.50 9.86 -18.67
C TYR A 59 -26.02 8.53 -18.12
N TYR A 60 -25.07 7.94 -18.83
CA TYR A 60 -24.29 6.81 -18.38
C TYR A 60 -22.83 7.25 -18.35
N TRP A 61 -22.12 6.89 -17.29
CA TRP A 61 -20.69 7.16 -17.21
C TRP A 61 -19.98 6.07 -16.42
N ASN A 62 -18.67 6.00 -16.56
CA ASN A 62 -17.83 5.13 -15.75
C ASN A 62 -16.61 5.90 -15.25
N ILE A 63 -16.08 5.48 -14.11
CA ILE A 63 -14.89 6.07 -13.52
C ILE A 63 -13.66 5.37 -14.10
N CYS A 64 -12.77 6.13 -14.74
CA CYS A 64 -11.53 5.64 -15.34
C CYS A 64 -11.69 4.49 -16.34
N GLY A 65 -12.84 4.40 -16.98
CA GLY A 65 -13.12 3.36 -17.94
C GLY A 65 -14.20 3.78 -18.91
N ASP A 66 -14.45 2.91 -19.87
CA ASP A 66 -15.57 3.07 -20.79
C ASP A 66 -16.86 2.69 -20.07
N ALA A 67 -17.93 3.43 -20.36
CA ALA A 67 -19.26 3.12 -19.88
C ALA A 67 -19.87 2.01 -20.76
N THR A 68 -20.31 0.90 -20.16
CA THR A 68 -20.89 -0.26 -20.84
C THR A 68 -22.00 0.13 -21.82
N GLN A 69 -22.87 1.06 -21.46
CA GLN A 69 -24.00 1.53 -22.27
C GLN A 69 -23.55 2.40 -23.46
N CYS A 70 -22.29 2.85 -23.44
CA CYS A 70 -21.66 3.64 -24.48
C CYS A 70 -20.72 2.79 -25.37
N LYS A 71 -20.40 1.56 -24.95
CA LYS A 71 -19.29 0.73 -25.46
C LYS A 71 -19.38 0.39 -26.95
N SER A 72 -20.59 0.30 -27.51
CA SER A 72 -20.78 -0.06 -28.92
C SER A 72 -20.27 0.99 -29.92
N TYR A 73 -19.82 2.16 -29.44
CA TYR A 73 -19.51 3.29 -30.31
C TYR A 73 -18.11 3.90 -30.10
N GLY A 74 -17.30 3.28 -29.23
CA GLY A 74 -15.91 3.67 -28.98
C GLY A 74 -15.57 3.75 -27.50
N SER A 75 -14.37 4.28 -27.22
CA SER A 75 -13.83 4.44 -25.86
C SER A 75 -14.46 5.64 -25.13
N TRP A 76 -15.76 5.53 -24.87
CA TRP A 76 -16.58 6.59 -24.30
C TRP A 76 -16.76 6.36 -22.81
N SER A 77 -16.14 7.21 -21.99
CA SER A 77 -16.37 7.20 -20.54
C SER A 77 -17.75 7.67 -20.16
N ALA A 78 -18.38 8.52 -20.97
CA ALA A 78 -19.71 9.03 -20.69
C ALA A 78 -20.51 9.28 -21.97
N CYS A 79 -21.80 8.95 -21.93
CA CYS A 79 -22.74 9.22 -23.00
C CYS A 79 -24.11 9.61 -22.46
N GLN A 80 -24.89 10.29 -23.29
CA GLN A 80 -26.29 10.62 -23.03
C GLN A 80 -27.20 9.83 -23.97
N LEU A 81 -28.33 9.34 -23.46
CA LEU A 81 -29.37 8.66 -24.22
C LEU A 81 -30.71 9.35 -23.98
N GLN A 82 -31.46 9.62 -25.04
CA GLN A 82 -32.81 10.17 -24.88
C GLN A 82 -33.75 9.10 -24.32
N VAL A 83 -34.42 9.40 -23.22
CA VAL A 83 -35.39 8.52 -22.57
C VAL A 83 -36.54 8.23 -23.55
N GLY A 84 -36.87 6.95 -23.72
CA GLY A 84 -37.90 6.48 -24.65
C GLY A 84 -37.47 6.44 -26.12
N SER A 85 -36.25 6.85 -26.45
CA SER A 85 -35.69 6.72 -27.80
C SER A 85 -34.92 5.41 -27.93
N THR A 86 -35.01 4.77 -29.11
CA THR A 86 -34.16 3.65 -29.52
C THR A 86 -32.90 4.11 -30.27
N GLY A 87 -32.65 5.42 -30.31
CA GLY A 87 -31.49 5.99 -30.98
C GLY A 87 -30.18 5.62 -30.31
N ASN A 88 -29.09 5.79 -31.05
CA ASN A 88 -27.74 5.62 -30.53
C ASN A 88 -27.45 6.67 -29.43
N PRO A 89 -26.71 6.32 -28.37
CA PRO A 89 -26.24 7.28 -27.39
C PRO A 89 -25.29 8.30 -28.03
N ASN A 90 -25.31 9.54 -27.52
CA ASN A 90 -24.38 10.58 -27.91
C ASN A 90 -23.22 10.66 -26.91
N PRO A 91 -21.95 10.70 -27.35
CA PRO A 91 -20.81 10.81 -26.46
C PRO A 91 -20.76 12.19 -25.81
N VAL A 92 -20.50 12.21 -24.50
CA VAL A 92 -20.28 13.44 -23.72
C VAL A 92 -18.93 13.44 -22.99
N GLY A 93 -18.18 12.33 -23.02
CA GLY A 93 -16.80 12.26 -22.54
C GLY A 93 -16.04 11.05 -23.08
N LEU A 94 -14.78 11.23 -23.46
CA LEU A 94 -13.87 10.17 -23.90
C LEU A 94 -12.88 9.81 -22.79
N THR A 95 -12.61 8.52 -22.59
CA THR A 95 -11.58 8.05 -21.64
C THR A 95 -10.22 8.66 -21.94
N SER A 96 -9.86 8.75 -23.22
CA SER A 96 -8.57 9.26 -23.71
C SER A 96 -8.34 10.76 -23.47
N LEU A 97 -9.40 11.52 -23.22
CA LEU A 97 -9.37 12.95 -22.93
C LEU A 97 -9.83 13.24 -21.49
N GLY A 98 -9.56 12.29 -20.58
CA GLY A 98 -9.80 12.42 -19.17
C GLY A 98 -8.72 13.24 -18.46
N SER A 99 -9.11 13.92 -17.38
CA SER A 99 -8.19 14.65 -16.50
C SER A 99 -8.76 14.73 -15.09
N PHE A 100 -7.91 14.52 -14.09
CA PHE A 100 -8.26 14.83 -12.71
C PHE A 100 -7.99 16.31 -12.38
N GLY A 101 -8.69 16.81 -11.39
CA GLY A 101 -8.53 18.16 -10.85
C GLY A 101 -9.20 18.28 -9.48
N THR A 102 -9.35 19.51 -9.01
CA THR A 102 -9.98 19.81 -7.72
C THR A 102 -11.02 20.91 -7.92
N SER A 103 -12.20 20.74 -7.33
CA SER A 103 -13.26 21.76 -7.34
C SER A 103 -12.88 22.95 -6.44
N ASN A 104 -13.67 24.03 -6.51
CA ASN A 104 -13.53 25.17 -5.60
C ASN A 104 -13.78 24.80 -4.12
N SER A 105 -14.53 23.72 -3.84
CA SER A 105 -14.77 23.20 -2.49
C SER A 105 -13.64 22.30 -1.98
N GLY A 106 -12.63 21.99 -2.82
CA GLY A 106 -11.55 21.05 -2.47
C GLY A 106 -11.85 19.58 -2.81
N ASP A 107 -13.03 19.29 -3.36
CA ASP A 107 -13.41 17.94 -3.78
C ASP A 107 -12.64 17.51 -5.03
N THR A 108 -12.39 16.20 -5.16
CA THR A 108 -11.73 15.69 -6.38
C THR A 108 -12.69 15.77 -7.56
N GLN A 109 -12.21 16.22 -8.71
CA GLN A 109 -12.96 16.18 -9.97
C GLN A 109 -12.28 15.27 -10.98
N LEU A 110 -13.07 14.48 -11.69
CA LEU A 110 -12.65 13.76 -12.89
C LEU A 110 -13.47 14.27 -14.08
N LYS A 111 -12.77 14.88 -15.03
CA LYS A 111 -13.35 15.49 -16.21
C LYS A 111 -13.02 14.66 -17.45
N TYR A 112 -14.04 14.33 -18.22
CA TYR A 112 -13.93 13.77 -19.56
C TYR A 112 -14.45 14.76 -20.59
N THR A 113 -13.69 15.01 -21.64
CA THR A 113 -14.11 15.87 -22.75
C THR A 113 -14.17 15.08 -24.05
N THR A 114 -14.87 15.61 -25.05
CA THR A 114 -14.88 15.10 -26.43
C THR A 114 -14.32 16.16 -27.38
N SER A 115 -14.00 15.78 -28.61
CA SER A 115 -13.78 16.74 -29.72
C SER A 115 -15.08 17.23 -30.37
N LEU A 116 -16.23 16.66 -29.96
CA LEU A 116 -17.53 16.96 -30.54
C LEU A 116 -18.11 18.21 -29.89
N LYS A 117 -18.46 19.16 -30.74
CA LYS A 117 -19.01 20.45 -30.34
C LYS A 117 -20.52 20.40 -30.22
N CYS A 118 -21.03 21.20 -29.31
CA CYS A 118 -22.43 21.57 -29.27
C CYS A 118 -22.74 22.76 -30.17
N ALA A 119 -24.02 23.11 -30.28
CA ALA A 119 -24.48 24.26 -31.07
C ALA A 119 -23.82 25.59 -30.66
N ASN A 120 -23.44 25.73 -29.39
CA ASN A 120 -22.72 26.90 -28.87
C ASN A 120 -21.20 26.88 -29.18
N GLY A 121 -20.68 25.86 -29.87
CA GLY A 121 -19.27 25.71 -30.23
C GLY A 121 -18.37 25.08 -29.15
N ASN A 122 -18.89 24.84 -27.94
CA ASN A 122 -18.13 24.21 -26.86
C ASN A 122 -18.05 22.70 -27.05
N ASN A 123 -16.93 22.11 -26.65
CA ASN A 123 -16.77 20.67 -26.59
C ASN A 123 -17.63 20.08 -25.46
N ARG A 124 -18.31 18.97 -25.73
CA ARG A 124 -19.03 18.23 -24.68
C ARG A 124 -18.06 17.76 -23.61
N THR A 125 -18.42 18.04 -22.36
CA THR A 125 -17.58 17.79 -21.20
C THR A 125 -18.42 17.21 -20.07
N PHE A 126 -18.05 16.03 -19.60
CA PHE A 126 -18.65 15.37 -18.44
C PHE A 126 -17.72 15.52 -17.23
N ILE A 127 -18.22 16.03 -16.11
CA ILE A 127 -17.45 16.27 -14.89
C ILE A 127 -18.09 15.47 -13.77
N MET A 128 -17.31 14.61 -13.13
CA MET A 128 -17.69 13.97 -11.86
C MET A 128 -16.99 14.69 -10.74
N THR A 129 -17.74 15.14 -9.73
CA THR A 129 -17.19 15.66 -8.48
C THR A 129 -17.38 14.58 -7.41
N PHE A 130 -16.30 14.19 -6.74
CA PHE A 130 -16.27 13.16 -5.71
C PHE A 130 -16.21 13.78 -4.32
N THR A 131 -17.25 13.59 -3.54
CA THR A 131 -17.36 14.13 -2.18
C THR A 131 -17.28 13.00 -1.16
N CYS A 132 -16.33 13.10 -0.24
CA CYS A 132 -16.23 12.21 0.91
C CYS A 132 -17.52 12.32 1.76
N SER A 133 -18.15 11.19 2.05
CA SER A 133 -19.28 11.13 2.98
C SER A 133 -19.25 9.82 3.77
N ASN A 134 -19.86 9.78 4.94
CA ASN A 134 -19.89 8.55 5.76
C ASN A 134 -20.79 7.44 5.18
N ASN A 135 -21.40 7.66 4.01
CA ASN A 135 -22.28 6.69 3.37
C ASN A 135 -21.46 5.54 2.77
N GLN A 136 -21.83 4.30 3.10
CA GLN A 136 -21.18 3.12 2.53
C GLN A 136 -21.52 2.90 1.05
N VAL A 137 -22.70 3.35 0.61
CA VAL A 137 -23.16 3.24 -0.77
C VAL A 137 -22.81 4.52 -1.53
N ILE A 138 -22.32 4.38 -2.76
CA ILE A 138 -22.10 5.50 -3.66
C ILE A 138 -23.46 6.06 -4.08
N SER A 139 -23.74 7.30 -3.69
CA SER A 139 -24.85 8.07 -4.23
C SER A 139 -24.35 8.90 -5.42
N SER A 140 -25.14 9.00 -6.47
CA SER A 140 -24.81 9.83 -7.63
C SER A 140 -26.01 10.59 -8.16
N SER A 141 -25.84 11.87 -8.49
CA SER A 141 -26.89 12.69 -9.08
C SER A 141 -26.32 13.66 -10.11
N LEU A 142 -27.11 13.97 -11.14
CA LEU A 142 -26.79 15.03 -12.08
C LEU A 142 -27.19 16.37 -11.46
N VAL A 143 -26.23 17.28 -11.31
CA VAL A 143 -26.45 18.56 -10.64
C VAL A 143 -26.52 19.74 -11.60
N SER A 144 -25.95 19.61 -12.81
CA SER A 144 -26.02 20.68 -13.80
C SER A 144 -25.84 20.18 -15.23
N GLU A 145 -26.61 20.77 -16.13
CA GLU A 145 -26.38 20.75 -17.57
C GLU A 145 -26.32 22.21 -18.01
N ASN A 146 -25.13 22.69 -18.37
CA ASN A 146 -24.98 24.06 -18.85
C ASN A 146 -23.91 24.13 -19.93
N ASN A 147 -24.24 24.74 -21.07
CA ASN A 147 -23.28 25.03 -22.14
C ASN A 147 -22.42 23.82 -22.58
N CYS A 148 -23.02 22.62 -22.55
CA CYS A 148 -22.38 21.32 -22.83
C CYS A 148 -21.34 20.84 -21.82
N ILE A 149 -21.50 21.32 -20.60
CA ILE A 149 -20.88 20.79 -19.40
C ILE A 149 -21.98 20.06 -18.62
N TYR A 150 -21.74 18.77 -18.37
CA TYR A 150 -22.64 17.89 -17.64
C TYR A 150 -21.94 17.51 -16.35
N THR A 151 -22.47 17.96 -15.22
CA THR A 151 -21.82 17.75 -13.92
C THR A 151 -22.64 16.78 -13.09
N VAL A 152 -21.99 15.73 -12.62
CA VAL A 152 -22.53 14.82 -11.61
C VAL A 152 -21.76 14.97 -10.31
N GLU A 153 -22.48 14.83 -9.21
CA GLU A 153 -21.89 14.66 -7.89
C GLU A 153 -22.00 13.20 -7.49
N MET A 154 -20.91 12.67 -6.97
CA MET A 154 -20.82 11.31 -6.44
C MET A 154 -20.32 11.38 -5.01
N SER A 155 -21.04 10.76 -4.08
CA SER A 155 -20.69 10.78 -2.66
C SER A 155 -20.63 9.39 -2.05
N GLY A 156 -19.69 9.18 -1.14
CA GLY A 156 -19.48 7.90 -0.46
C GLY A 156 -18.18 7.88 0.34
N ASN A 157 -18.06 6.89 1.23
CA ASN A 157 -16.90 6.74 2.12
C ASN A 157 -15.64 6.40 1.33
N ILE A 158 -15.78 5.75 0.18
CA ILE A 158 -14.66 5.40 -0.69
C ILE A 158 -13.93 6.62 -1.29
N PHE A 159 -14.53 7.81 -1.25
CA PHE A 159 -13.89 9.06 -1.66
C PHE A 159 -13.15 9.75 -0.51
N CYS A 160 -13.23 9.21 0.71
CA CYS A 160 -12.54 9.75 1.85
C CYS A 160 -11.05 9.37 1.81
N PRO A 161 -10.15 10.28 2.20
CA PRO A 161 -8.73 9.94 2.32
C PRO A 161 -8.56 8.85 3.38
N THR A 162 -7.85 7.77 3.03
CA THR A 162 -7.47 6.77 4.01
C THR A 162 -6.56 7.43 5.05
N PRO A 163 -6.85 7.33 6.36
CA PRO A 163 -5.94 7.86 7.37
C PRO A 163 -4.57 7.21 7.17
N THR A 164 -3.55 8.03 6.98
CA THR A 164 -2.17 7.54 6.97
C THR A 164 -1.96 6.83 8.30
N PRO A 165 -1.48 5.56 8.31
CA PRO A 165 -1.22 4.88 9.57
C PRO A 165 -0.28 5.76 10.37
N THR A 166 -0.75 6.20 11.55
CA THR A 166 0.13 6.91 12.48
C THR A 166 1.30 5.96 12.73
N PRO A 167 2.56 6.41 12.59
CA PRO A 167 3.70 5.55 12.85
C PRO A 167 3.53 4.99 14.25
N THR A 168 3.31 3.67 14.34
CA THR A 168 3.25 2.99 15.64
C THR A 168 4.56 3.32 16.34
N PRO A 169 4.55 3.81 17.59
CA PRO A 169 5.77 4.12 18.31
C PRO A 169 6.67 2.89 18.23
N THR A 170 7.87 3.06 17.66
CA THR A 170 8.87 2.00 17.65
C THR A 170 9.08 1.60 19.10
N PRO A 171 8.91 0.30 19.47
CA PRO A 171 9.12 -0.11 20.84
C PRO A 171 10.53 0.34 21.26
N THR A 172 10.60 1.12 22.32
CA THR A 172 11.88 1.48 22.94
C THR A 172 12.59 0.16 23.24
N PRO A 173 13.86 -0.04 22.84
CA PRO A 173 14.54 -1.29 23.11
C PRO A 173 14.53 -1.52 24.62
N THR A 174 13.75 -2.50 25.08
CA THR A 174 13.85 -3.00 26.44
C THR A 174 15.29 -3.43 26.63
N PRO A 175 16.01 -2.97 27.68
CA PRO A 175 17.37 -3.44 27.92
C PRO A 175 17.32 -4.96 27.94
N ASN A 176 18.00 -5.58 26.97
CA ASN A 176 18.06 -7.03 26.86
C ASN A 176 18.62 -7.53 28.20
N PRO A 177 17.92 -8.40 28.95
CA PRO A 177 18.47 -8.95 30.17
C PRO A 177 19.86 -9.50 29.84
N THR A 178 20.86 -9.10 30.61
CA THR A 178 22.22 -9.65 30.52
C THR A 178 22.14 -11.11 30.93
N SER A 179 21.81 -11.97 29.97
CA SER A 179 21.79 -13.41 30.14
C SER A 179 23.22 -13.90 30.19
N ASN A 180 23.63 -14.44 31.33
CA ASN A 180 24.92 -15.10 31.44
C ASN A 180 24.86 -16.36 30.56
N VAL A 181 25.67 -16.41 29.51
CA VAL A 181 25.88 -17.61 28.71
C VAL A 181 27.32 -18.09 28.89
N THR A 182 27.49 -19.40 28.93
CA THR A 182 28.80 -20.03 28.79
C THR A 182 28.73 -21.06 27.68
N CYS A 183 29.69 -21.04 26.77
CA CYS A 183 29.80 -22.00 25.67
C CYS A 183 31.15 -22.68 25.71
N LYS A 184 31.17 -24.00 25.53
CA LYS A 184 32.38 -24.82 25.51
C LYS A 184 32.39 -25.74 24.29
N SER A 185 33.50 -25.81 23.57
CA SER A 185 33.72 -26.79 22.49
C SER A 185 34.71 -27.87 22.92
N SER A 186 34.36 -29.14 22.69
CA SER A 186 35.29 -30.27 22.83
C SER A 186 35.04 -31.28 21.70
N ASN A 187 34.29 -32.35 21.94
CA ASN A 187 33.82 -33.29 20.90
C ASN A 187 32.40 -32.96 20.42
N GLY A 188 32.06 -31.68 20.48
CA GLY A 188 30.71 -31.16 20.40
C GLY A 188 30.63 -29.79 21.06
N ILE A 189 29.45 -29.45 21.59
CA ILE A 189 29.20 -28.17 22.23
C ILE A 189 28.42 -28.34 23.54
N SER A 190 28.86 -27.67 24.59
CA SER A 190 28.12 -27.54 25.84
C SER A 190 27.76 -26.08 26.09
N ILE A 191 26.49 -25.82 26.38
CA ILE A 191 26.00 -24.48 26.70
C ILE A 191 25.33 -24.48 28.06
N THR A 192 25.60 -23.43 28.83
CA THR A 192 24.79 -23.05 29.98
C THR A 192 24.25 -21.64 29.78
N SER A 193 22.97 -21.41 30.05
CA SER A 193 22.33 -20.11 29.94
C SER A 193 21.21 -19.96 30.94
N SER A 194 20.93 -18.74 31.39
CA SER A 194 19.69 -18.43 32.12
C SER A 194 18.45 -18.46 31.22
N ASP A 195 18.63 -18.51 29.90
CA ASP A 195 17.56 -18.61 28.91
C ASP A 195 17.37 -20.05 28.41
N ILE A 196 16.22 -20.29 27.74
CA ILE A 196 15.97 -21.53 26.98
C ILE A 196 17.07 -21.70 25.94
N ILE A 197 17.65 -22.90 25.90
CA ILE A 197 18.69 -23.26 24.93
C ILE A 197 18.06 -24.16 23.86
N THR A 198 18.23 -23.80 22.59
CA THR A 198 17.90 -24.68 21.47
C THR A 198 19.16 -25.04 20.70
N CYS A 199 19.40 -26.33 20.50
CA CYS A 199 20.51 -26.86 19.72
C CYS A 199 20.02 -27.57 18.47
N ILE A 200 20.68 -27.30 17.35
CA ILE A 200 20.50 -28.00 16.08
C ILE A 200 21.81 -28.71 15.74
N GLY A 201 21.76 -30.02 15.53
CA GLY A 201 22.90 -30.85 15.12
C GLY A 201 22.71 -31.43 13.73
N TYR A 202 23.80 -31.66 13.01
CA TYR A 202 23.79 -32.29 11.69
C TYR A 202 24.63 -33.56 11.65
N GLY A 203 24.05 -34.62 11.08
CA GLY A 203 24.59 -35.97 11.09
C GLY A 203 24.41 -36.66 12.44
N GLN A 204 25.17 -37.74 12.67
CA GLN A 204 25.10 -38.51 13.90
C GLN A 204 25.43 -37.62 15.11
N SER A 205 24.45 -37.43 15.98
CA SER A 205 24.52 -36.48 17.08
C SER A 205 23.64 -36.91 18.24
N ILE A 206 24.06 -36.56 19.46
CA ILE A 206 23.29 -36.75 20.69
C ILE A 206 23.43 -35.49 21.53
N CYS A 207 22.35 -35.04 22.13
CA CYS A 207 22.35 -34.00 23.16
C CYS A 207 21.72 -34.53 24.44
N THR A 208 22.23 -34.05 25.57
CA THR A 208 21.78 -34.37 26.92
C THR A 208 21.68 -33.10 27.75
N THR A 209 20.66 -33.01 28.60
CA THR A 209 20.41 -31.89 29.51
C THR A 209 20.77 -32.27 30.94
N SER A 210 20.88 -31.30 31.84
CA SER A 210 21.17 -31.54 33.27
C SER A 210 20.14 -32.40 33.99
N SER A 211 18.87 -32.35 33.58
CA SER A 211 17.77 -33.17 34.11
C SER A 211 17.69 -34.55 33.47
N GLY A 212 18.56 -34.86 32.50
CA GLY A 212 18.64 -36.17 31.85
C GLY A 212 17.79 -36.32 30.59
N TYR A 213 17.07 -35.29 30.14
CA TYR A 213 16.45 -35.34 28.81
C TYR A 213 17.53 -35.45 27.74
N SER A 214 17.33 -36.39 26.82
CA SER A 214 18.19 -36.61 25.67
C SER A 214 17.41 -36.59 24.37
N CYS A 215 18.12 -36.28 23.31
CA CYS A 215 17.61 -36.26 21.95
C CYS A 215 18.78 -36.61 21.05
N GLU A 216 18.56 -37.54 20.12
CA GLU A 216 19.63 -38.11 19.30
C GLU A 216 19.17 -38.44 17.89
N THR A 217 20.14 -38.55 16.99
CA THR A 217 19.94 -39.13 15.67
C THR A 217 21.17 -39.95 15.29
N ASN A 218 20.94 -41.15 14.77
CA ASN A 218 21.98 -42.05 14.27
C ASN A 218 22.18 -41.94 12.74
N GLN A 219 21.41 -41.07 12.08
CA GLN A 219 21.46 -40.90 10.64
C GLN A 219 22.68 -40.03 10.27
N THR A 220 23.51 -40.49 9.33
CA THR A 220 24.68 -39.74 8.84
C THR A 220 24.33 -38.38 8.25
N ASN A 221 23.10 -38.23 7.74
CA ASN A 221 22.53 -36.99 7.21
C ASN A 221 21.32 -36.51 8.05
N GLY A 222 21.20 -36.97 9.29
CA GLY A 222 20.12 -36.57 10.20
C GLY A 222 20.20 -35.10 10.59
N VAL A 223 19.07 -34.51 10.95
CA VAL A 223 19.02 -33.22 11.63
C VAL A 223 18.43 -33.46 13.01
N LEU A 224 19.19 -33.13 14.05
CA LEU A 224 18.76 -33.17 15.43
C LEU A 224 18.29 -31.78 15.84
N LYS A 225 17.12 -31.65 16.46
CA LYS A 225 16.70 -30.41 17.14
C LYS A 225 16.36 -30.73 18.58
N CYS A 226 17.06 -30.08 19.50
CA CYS A 226 16.95 -30.28 20.93
C CYS A 226 16.64 -28.97 21.62
N ILE A 227 15.66 -28.96 22.50
CA ILE A 227 15.31 -27.80 23.33
C ILE A 227 15.56 -28.23 24.77
N SER A 228 16.45 -27.53 25.47
CA SER A 228 16.66 -27.79 26.89
C SER A 228 15.60 -27.05 27.71
N PRO A 229 14.79 -27.76 28.51
CA PRO A 229 13.98 -27.10 29.53
C PRO A 229 14.83 -26.58 30.70
N ASP A 230 16.10 -26.99 30.77
CA ASP A 230 17.04 -26.55 31.80
C ASP A 230 17.97 -25.45 31.29
N ASN A 231 18.72 -24.88 32.24
CA ASN A 231 19.78 -23.91 31.99
C ASN A 231 21.06 -24.53 31.40
N SER A 232 21.04 -25.80 30.96
CA SER A 232 22.20 -26.45 30.35
C SER A 232 21.84 -27.51 29.31
N ILE A 233 22.69 -27.64 28.29
CA ILE A 233 22.66 -28.72 27.31
C ILE A 233 24.08 -29.06 26.85
N SER A 234 24.37 -30.34 26.68
CA SER A 234 25.63 -30.84 26.15
C SER A 234 25.38 -31.76 24.98
N CYS A 235 25.93 -31.41 23.83
CA CYS A 235 25.75 -32.08 22.56
C CYS A 235 27.09 -32.64 22.07
N ILE A 236 27.09 -33.86 21.55
CA ILE A 236 28.25 -34.59 20.99
C ILE A 236 27.99 -34.88 19.52
N GLY A 237 28.97 -34.60 18.66
CA GLY A 237 28.83 -34.63 17.20
C GLY A 237 29.64 -33.55 16.49
N ASN A 238 29.68 -33.61 15.16
CA ASN A 238 30.63 -32.84 14.36
C ASN A 238 30.22 -31.40 14.05
N GLN A 239 28.91 -31.12 14.04
CA GLN A 239 28.39 -29.81 13.66
C GLN A 239 27.16 -29.49 14.49
N PHE A 240 27.23 -28.41 15.26
CA PHE A 240 26.11 -27.91 16.05
C PHE A 240 25.99 -26.40 15.95
N TYR A 241 24.74 -25.96 15.98
CA TYR A 241 24.34 -24.58 16.12
C TYR A 241 23.35 -24.48 17.27
N CYS A 242 23.76 -23.88 18.38
CA CYS A 242 22.93 -23.70 19.54
C CYS A 242 22.69 -22.22 19.81
N TYR A 243 21.47 -21.85 20.17
CA TYR A 243 21.09 -20.46 20.37
C TYR A 243 20.21 -20.29 21.61
N THR A 244 20.37 -19.12 22.23
CA THR A 244 19.58 -18.59 23.34
C THR A 244 18.86 -17.32 22.89
N GLN A 245 18.24 -16.57 23.79
CA GLN A 245 17.66 -15.26 23.43
C GLN A 245 18.72 -14.26 22.94
N SER A 246 19.96 -14.36 23.45
CA SER A 246 20.99 -13.32 23.30
C SER A 246 22.27 -13.79 22.60
N TYR A 247 22.51 -15.10 22.55
CA TYR A 247 23.75 -15.65 22.01
C TYR A 247 23.50 -16.86 21.10
N THR A 248 24.37 -17.00 20.12
CA THR A 248 24.48 -18.19 19.28
C THR A 248 25.88 -18.75 19.47
N CYS A 249 26.01 -20.03 19.76
CA CYS A 249 27.29 -20.71 19.85
C CYS A 249 27.27 -21.94 18.93
N SER A 250 28.31 -22.09 18.13
CA SER A 250 28.37 -23.15 17.13
C SER A 250 29.76 -23.74 17.00
N VAL A 251 29.80 -25.01 16.59
CA VAL A 251 31.00 -25.76 16.26
C VAL A 251 30.78 -26.45 14.91
N ASP A 252 31.81 -26.52 14.09
CA ASP A 252 31.82 -27.28 12.85
C ASP A 252 33.21 -27.86 12.64
N PHE A 253 33.46 -29.02 13.26
CA PHE A 253 34.77 -29.67 13.27
C PHE A 253 35.22 -30.15 11.89
N LYS A 254 34.36 -30.10 10.86
CA LYS A 254 34.77 -30.34 9.47
C LYS A 254 35.42 -29.11 8.84
N SER A 255 34.99 -27.91 9.26
CA SER A 255 35.40 -26.63 8.68
C SER A 255 36.45 -25.92 9.55
N TYR A 256 36.32 -26.00 10.87
CA TYR A 256 37.20 -25.34 11.85
C TYR A 256 37.09 -26.04 13.21
N ASP A 257 38.23 -26.45 13.77
CA ASP A 257 38.29 -26.99 15.12
C ASP A 257 38.30 -25.87 16.17
N GLY A 258 37.13 -25.31 16.44
CA GLY A 258 36.96 -24.32 17.51
C GLY A 258 35.55 -23.75 17.59
N LEU A 259 35.36 -22.87 18.58
CA LEU A 259 34.07 -22.31 18.93
C LEU A 259 33.80 -21.04 18.14
N GLN A 260 32.56 -20.88 17.68
CA GLN A 260 32.05 -19.63 17.12
C GLN A 260 30.95 -19.09 18.02
N VAL A 261 30.95 -17.77 18.27
CA VAL A 261 29.93 -17.08 19.06
C VAL A 261 29.39 -15.90 18.26
N ASN A 262 28.08 -15.82 18.05
CA ASN A 262 27.42 -14.80 17.23
C ASN A 262 28.02 -14.69 15.82
N GLY A 263 28.32 -15.85 15.22
CA GLY A 263 28.91 -15.97 13.89
C GLY A 263 30.40 -15.62 13.82
N LYS A 264 31.05 -15.31 14.94
CA LYS A 264 32.48 -14.96 15.00
C LYS A 264 33.29 -16.10 15.59
N ILE A 265 34.33 -16.53 14.89
CA ILE A 265 35.34 -17.46 15.43
C ILE A 265 36.02 -16.82 16.64
N ILE A 266 36.09 -17.56 17.74
CA ILE A 266 36.88 -17.20 18.90
C ILE A 266 38.07 -18.16 19.02
N ASN A 267 39.26 -17.62 19.26
CA ASN A 267 40.49 -18.41 19.42
C ASN A 267 40.57 -19.07 20.82
N SER A 268 39.49 -19.74 21.22
CA SER A 268 39.31 -20.39 22.51
C SER A 268 38.22 -21.46 22.38
N THR A 269 38.36 -22.55 23.11
CA THR A 269 37.30 -23.56 23.26
C THR A 269 36.27 -23.17 24.31
N TYR A 270 36.39 -21.97 24.90
CA TYR A 270 35.57 -21.48 26.01
C TYR A 270 35.16 -20.02 25.78
N PHE A 271 33.88 -19.72 26.00
CA PHE A 271 33.29 -18.38 26.05
C PHE A 271 32.42 -18.22 27.28
N SER A 272 32.45 -17.04 27.91
CA SER A 272 31.50 -16.62 28.93
C SER A 272 31.18 -15.13 28.77
N SER A 273 29.91 -14.77 28.93
CA SER A 273 29.42 -13.38 28.98
C SER A 273 29.06 -12.96 30.39
#